data_AF-A0A1G1X4X5-F1
#
_entry.id   AF-A0A1G1X4X5-F1
#
_cell.length_a   1.000
_cell.length_b   1.000
_cell.length_c   1.000
_cell.angle_alpha   90.00
_cell.angle_beta   90.00
_cell.angle_gamma   90.00
#
_symmetry.space_group_name_H-M   'P 1'
#
loop_
_entity.id
_entity.type
_entity.pdbx_description
1 polymer ?
#
loop_
_entity_poly.entity_id
_entity_poly.type
_entity_poly.pdbx_seq_one_letter_code
_entity_poly.pdbx_strand_id
1 'polypeptide(L)'
;MNKGNIAKTILFFFLPLIVLAWTSSALLTVYTLHVALLFVLISIALGFVTPRQAQGEKLALFKNVVHTLMILFLVGGTGWFLSPFFFLLYLLPIYLGFLYTPAVAFGFLAALLAIFASSVGEVDLSFDVFTLLSLLLVIPLLIYLRKKYLILRQTNKDILILQEESGIADSDTIGSLLSNRVTKLGVTVRQPLSFISQAATVLLEEDLSPKEATQYIKRIKTTATETLDYIRDFEGDTSANEVLKNAVPTIETKQIKTIKKPT
;
A
#
# COMPACT_ATOMS: atom_id res chain seq x y z
N MET A 1 -6.24 -5.92 21.46
CA MET A 1 -6.99 -6.16 20.21
C MET A 1 -8.30 -5.37 20.27
N ASN A 2 -8.60 -4.50 19.30
CA ASN A 2 -9.80 -3.65 19.32
C ASN A 2 -11.08 -4.52 19.27
N LYS A 3 -12.08 -4.26 20.13
CA LYS A 3 -13.36 -5.01 20.17
C LYS A 3 -14.04 -5.06 18.80
N GLY A 4 -13.95 -3.99 18.01
CA GLY A 4 -14.51 -3.94 16.66
C GLY A 4 -13.84 -4.90 15.66
N ASN A 5 -12.54 -5.19 15.84
CA ASN A 5 -11.82 -6.13 14.98
C ASN A 5 -12.17 -7.58 15.31
N ILE A 6 -12.38 -7.89 16.59
CA ILE A 6 -12.83 -9.22 17.03
C ILE A 6 -14.20 -9.55 16.43
N ALA A 7 -15.15 -8.60 16.51
CA ALA A 7 -16.48 -8.78 15.92
C ALA A 7 -16.42 -9.04 14.39
N LYS A 8 -15.56 -8.31 13.67
CA LYS A 8 -15.33 -8.53 12.23
C LYS A 8 -14.74 -9.91 11.96
N THR A 9 -13.74 -10.34 12.74
CA THR A 9 -13.16 -11.69 12.59
C THR A 9 -14.22 -12.77 12.79
N ILE A 10 -15.03 -12.66 13.84
CA ILE A 10 -16.13 -13.61 14.12
C ILE A 10 -17.13 -13.62 12.96
N LEU A 11 -17.56 -12.44 12.50
CA LEU A 11 -18.50 -12.32 11.38
C LEU A 11 -18.00 -13.03 10.11
N PHE A 12 -16.77 -12.74 9.68
CA PHE A 12 -16.21 -13.34 8.46
C PHE A 12 -15.84 -14.82 8.65
N PHE A 13 -15.56 -15.28 9.87
CA PHE A 13 -15.41 -16.71 10.17
C PHE A 13 -16.72 -17.47 9.95
N PHE A 14 -17.86 -16.92 10.38
CA PHE A 14 -19.15 -17.60 10.26
C PHE A 14 -19.79 -17.51 8.87
N LEU A 15 -19.41 -16.54 8.03
CA LEU A 15 -20.01 -16.37 6.70
C LEU A 15 -19.92 -17.63 5.81
N PRO A 16 -18.75 -18.28 5.63
CA PRO A 16 -18.65 -19.53 4.88
C PRO A 16 -19.55 -20.64 5.42
N LEU A 17 -19.67 -20.75 6.75
CA LEU A 17 -20.50 -21.77 7.41
C LEU A 17 -21.98 -21.55 7.16
N ILE A 18 -22.43 -20.28 7.15
CA ILE A 18 -23.82 -19.92 6.82
C ILE A 18 -24.13 -20.29 5.37
N VAL A 19 -23.23 -19.98 4.44
CA VAL A 19 -23.43 -20.32 3.03
C VAL A 19 -23.38 -21.84 2.83
N LEU A 20 -22.51 -22.56 3.53
CA LEU A 20 -22.49 -24.02 3.50
C LEU A 20 -23.84 -24.57 3.96
N ALA A 21 -24.34 -24.16 5.12
CA ALA A 21 -25.64 -24.60 5.65
C ALA A 21 -26.79 -24.33 4.66
N TRP A 22 -26.74 -23.21 3.93
CA TRP A 22 -27.68 -22.93 2.84
C TRP A 22 -27.54 -23.95 1.71
N THR A 23 -26.32 -24.12 1.17
CA THR A 23 -26.06 -24.96 -0.01
C THR A 23 -26.25 -26.46 0.25
N SER A 24 -26.14 -26.90 1.50
CA SER A 24 -26.36 -28.30 1.90
C SER A 24 -27.84 -28.64 2.05
N SER A 25 -28.75 -27.66 2.02
CA SER A 25 -30.18 -27.89 2.20
C SER A 25 -30.91 -28.10 0.87
N ALA A 26 -31.48 -29.30 0.67
CA ALA A 26 -32.07 -29.71 -0.61
C ALA A 26 -33.13 -28.75 -1.19
N LEU A 27 -33.85 -28.00 -0.34
CA LEU A 27 -34.85 -27.02 -0.76
C LEU A 27 -34.23 -25.69 -1.21
N LEU A 28 -33.16 -25.24 -0.55
CA LEU A 28 -32.56 -23.92 -0.82
C LEU A 28 -31.48 -23.98 -1.90
N THR A 29 -30.87 -25.15 -2.13
CA THR A 29 -29.79 -25.32 -3.12
C THR A 29 -30.22 -24.87 -4.52
N VAL A 30 -31.48 -25.11 -4.90
CA VAL A 30 -32.06 -24.71 -6.20
C VAL A 30 -32.01 -23.19 -6.41
N TYR A 31 -32.11 -22.41 -5.33
CA TYR A 31 -32.12 -20.94 -5.38
C TYR A 31 -30.72 -20.33 -5.22
N THR A 32 -29.67 -21.12 -4.99
CA THR A 32 -28.32 -20.61 -4.69
C THR A 32 -27.79 -19.65 -5.76
N LEU A 33 -27.93 -20.00 -7.04
CA LEU A 33 -27.50 -19.15 -8.16
C LEU A 33 -28.35 -17.87 -8.30
N HIS A 34 -29.65 -17.97 -8.02
CA HIS A 34 -30.55 -16.81 -8.00
C HIS A 34 -30.16 -15.82 -6.89
N VAL A 35 -29.78 -16.35 -5.72
CA VAL A 35 -29.27 -15.54 -4.60
C VAL A 35 -27.90 -14.93 -4.92
N ALA A 36 -27.00 -15.68 -5.57
CA ALA A 36 -25.73 -15.13 -6.05
C ALA A 36 -25.96 -13.95 -7.00
N LEU A 37 -26.87 -14.09 -7.96
CA LEU A 37 -27.25 -13.03 -8.90
C LEU A 37 -27.82 -11.80 -8.17
N LEU A 38 -28.67 -12.01 -7.16
CA LEU A 38 -29.21 -10.94 -6.34
C LEU A 38 -28.09 -10.16 -5.63
N PHE A 39 -27.08 -10.82 -5.08
CA PHE A 39 -25.93 -10.14 -4.49
C PHE A 39 -25.05 -9.40 -5.51
N VAL A 40 -24.96 -9.89 -6.75
CA VAL A 40 -24.32 -9.16 -7.86
C VAL A 40 -25.07 -7.85 -8.11
N LEU A 41 -26.39 -7.91 -8.26
CA LEU A 41 -27.23 -6.72 -8.50
C LEU A 41 -27.12 -5.70 -7.36
N ILE A 42 -27.15 -6.17 -6.10
CA ILE A 42 -26.95 -5.31 -4.93
C ILE A 42 -25.56 -4.67 -4.95
N SER A 43 -24.52 -5.44 -5.28
CA SER A 43 -23.13 -4.93 -5.35
C SER A 43 -23.00 -3.82 -6.39
N ILE A 44 -23.63 -4.00 -7.55
CA ILE A 44 -23.68 -3.00 -8.62
C ILE A 44 -24.44 -1.75 -8.15
N ALA A 45 -25.64 -1.91 -7.58
CA ALA A 45 -26.45 -0.80 -7.08
C ALA A 45 -25.69 0.02 -6.02
N LEU A 46 -25.03 -0.63 -5.06
CA LEU A 46 -24.19 0.03 -4.06
C LEU A 46 -22.97 0.73 -4.68
N GLY A 47 -22.48 0.26 -5.82
CA GLY A 47 -21.40 0.87 -6.58
C GLY A 47 -21.79 2.19 -7.25
N PHE A 48 -23.00 2.28 -7.79
CA PHE A 48 -23.50 3.47 -8.49
C PHE A 48 -24.12 4.53 -7.56
N VAL A 49 -24.81 4.11 -6.50
CA VAL A 49 -25.60 5.03 -5.65
C VAL A 49 -24.75 5.74 -4.60
N THR A 50 -23.60 5.20 -4.20
CA THR A 50 -22.83 5.73 -3.07
C THR A 50 -21.47 6.31 -3.49
N PRO A 51 -21.31 7.64 -3.55
CA PRO A 51 -20.01 8.26 -3.79
C PRO A 51 -19.00 7.84 -2.70
N ARG A 52 -17.77 7.51 -3.12
CA ARG A 52 -16.70 6.97 -2.25
C ARG A 52 -16.43 7.83 -1.00
N GLN A 53 -16.70 9.14 -1.07
CA GLN A 53 -16.40 10.12 -0.03
C GLN A 53 -17.47 10.18 1.09
N ALA A 54 -18.67 9.61 0.88
CA ALA A 54 -19.78 9.61 1.86
C ALA A 54 -19.96 8.25 2.57
N GLN A 55 -19.05 7.30 2.38
CA GLN A 55 -19.18 5.96 2.95
C GLN A 55 -18.81 5.94 4.44
N GLY A 56 -19.82 5.91 5.30
CA GLY A 56 -19.64 5.58 6.72
C GLY A 56 -19.15 4.14 6.92
N GLU A 57 -18.51 3.87 8.07
CA GLU A 57 -17.91 2.56 8.37
C GLU A 57 -18.92 1.39 8.24
N LYS A 58 -20.17 1.60 8.67
CA LYS A 58 -21.23 0.58 8.59
C LYS A 58 -21.60 0.21 7.15
N LEU A 59 -21.67 1.19 6.26
CA LEU A 59 -22.02 0.96 4.86
C LEU A 59 -20.87 0.25 4.12
N ALA A 60 -19.63 0.62 4.42
CA ALA A 60 -18.46 -0.09 3.91
C ALA A 60 -18.46 -1.56 4.38
N LEU A 61 -18.71 -1.81 5.66
CA LEU A 61 -18.84 -3.17 6.20
C LEU A 61 -19.93 -3.96 5.49
N PHE A 62 -21.14 -3.39 5.33
CA PHE A 62 -22.24 -4.03 4.63
C PHE A 62 -21.88 -4.38 3.18
N LYS A 63 -21.27 -3.45 2.44
CA LYS A 63 -20.82 -3.69 1.06
C LYS A 63 -19.83 -4.85 0.98
N ASN A 64 -18.89 -4.93 1.91
CA ASN A 64 -17.87 -5.98 1.92
C ASN A 64 -18.48 -7.34 2.26
N VAL A 65 -19.43 -7.39 3.20
CA VAL A 65 -20.21 -8.61 3.49
C VAL A 65 -20.98 -9.07 2.26
N VAL A 66 -21.64 -8.15 1.55
CA VAL A 66 -22.36 -8.47 0.29
C VAL A 66 -21.42 -9.04 -0.77
N HIS A 67 -20.22 -8.46 -0.97
CA HIS A 67 -19.24 -8.99 -1.92
C HIS A 67 -18.73 -10.38 -1.53
N THR A 68 -18.48 -10.61 -0.24
CA THR A 68 -18.08 -11.92 0.28
C THR A 68 -19.19 -12.95 0.07
N LEU A 69 -20.44 -12.60 0.37
CA LEU A 69 -21.60 -13.47 0.14
C LEU A 69 -21.78 -13.78 -1.34
N MET A 70 -21.68 -12.78 -2.21
CA MET A 70 -21.75 -12.95 -3.67
C MET A 70 -20.78 -14.05 -4.15
N ILE A 71 -19.51 -13.98 -3.73
CA ILE A 71 -18.48 -14.95 -4.12
C ILE A 71 -18.77 -16.32 -3.52
N LEU A 72 -19.10 -16.38 -2.22
CA LEU A 72 -19.38 -17.66 -1.54
C LEU A 72 -20.59 -18.38 -2.16
N PHE A 73 -21.68 -17.67 -2.45
CA PHE A 73 -22.86 -18.24 -3.10
C PHE A 73 -22.57 -18.67 -4.54
N LEU A 74 -21.74 -17.93 -5.28
CA LEU A 74 -21.32 -18.31 -6.62
C LEU A 74 -20.51 -19.61 -6.61
N VAL A 75 -19.52 -19.72 -5.70
CA VAL A 75 -18.66 -20.90 -5.58
C VAL A 75 -19.45 -22.08 -5.02
N GLY A 76 -20.26 -21.87 -3.97
CA GLY A 76 -21.09 -22.91 -3.37
C GLY A 76 -22.16 -23.43 -4.32
N GLY A 77 -22.78 -22.55 -5.12
CA GLY A 77 -23.78 -22.94 -6.11
C GLY A 77 -23.22 -23.68 -7.33
N THR A 78 -21.90 -23.64 -7.53
CA THR A 78 -21.21 -24.32 -8.63
C THR A 78 -20.42 -25.54 -8.17
N GLY A 79 -20.63 -26.01 -6.93
CA GLY A 79 -20.07 -27.26 -6.42
C GLY A 79 -18.88 -27.10 -5.47
N TRP A 80 -18.73 -25.93 -4.82
CA TRP A 80 -17.70 -25.67 -3.79
C TRP A 80 -16.29 -26.05 -4.24
N PHE A 81 -15.81 -27.23 -3.81
CA PHE A 81 -14.45 -27.72 -4.03
C PHE A 81 -14.12 -27.93 -5.51
N LEU A 82 -15.11 -28.36 -6.30
CA LEU A 82 -14.97 -28.60 -7.74
C LEU A 82 -15.41 -27.40 -8.58
N SER A 83 -15.68 -26.25 -7.94
CA SER A 83 -16.15 -25.07 -8.63
C SER A 83 -15.09 -24.51 -9.59
N PRO A 84 -15.45 -24.13 -10.84
CA PRO A 84 -14.53 -23.40 -11.72
C PRO A 84 -14.13 -22.03 -11.15
N PHE A 85 -14.87 -21.53 -10.15
CA PHE A 85 -14.61 -20.27 -9.46
C PHE A 85 -13.86 -20.44 -8.13
N PHE A 86 -13.35 -21.65 -7.82
CA PHE A 86 -12.61 -21.92 -6.58
C PHE A 86 -11.46 -20.93 -6.37
N PHE A 87 -10.83 -20.46 -7.45
CA PHE A 87 -9.73 -19.51 -7.37
C PHE A 87 -10.08 -18.19 -6.65
N LEU A 88 -11.37 -17.79 -6.67
CA LEU A 88 -11.84 -16.61 -5.95
C LEU A 88 -11.67 -16.76 -4.44
N LEU A 89 -11.72 -17.99 -3.92
CA LEU A 89 -11.50 -18.29 -2.50
C LEU A 89 -10.03 -18.12 -2.08
N TYR A 90 -9.07 -18.14 -3.02
CA TYR A 90 -7.69 -17.72 -2.73
C TYR A 90 -7.57 -16.19 -2.62
N LEU A 91 -8.29 -15.46 -3.46
CA LEU A 91 -8.23 -13.99 -3.52
C LEU A 91 -8.99 -13.33 -2.37
N LEU A 92 -10.10 -13.92 -1.93
CA LEU A 92 -10.98 -13.37 -0.91
C LEU A 92 -10.31 -13.15 0.46
N PRO A 93 -9.56 -14.09 1.05
CA PRO A 93 -8.81 -13.85 2.29
C PRO A 93 -7.72 -12.79 2.11
N ILE A 94 -7.09 -12.69 0.92
CA ILE A 94 -6.15 -11.60 0.63
C ILE A 94 -6.89 -10.26 0.70
N TYR A 95 -8.00 -10.14 -0.03
CA TYR A 95 -8.87 -8.97 -0.02
C TYR A 95 -9.28 -8.56 1.40
N LEU A 96 -9.78 -9.51 2.21
CA LEU A 96 -10.18 -9.24 3.60
C LEU A 96 -9.00 -8.84 4.51
N GLY A 97 -7.83 -9.43 4.30
CA GLY A 97 -6.62 -9.12 5.08
C GLY A 97 -6.06 -7.74 4.80
N PHE A 98 -6.26 -7.24 3.58
CA PHE A 98 -5.93 -5.87 3.18
C PHE A 98 -6.93 -4.84 3.72
N LEU A 99 -8.22 -5.18 3.72
CA LEU A 99 -9.29 -4.28 4.09
C LEU A 99 -9.41 -4.08 5.61
N TYR A 100 -9.09 -5.12 6.37
CA TYR A 100 -9.20 -5.13 7.82
C TYR A 100 -7.85 -5.47 8.48
N THR A 101 -7.75 -6.68 9.02
CA THR A 101 -6.57 -7.16 9.74
C THR A 101 -6.27 -8.60 9.31
N PRO A 102 -5.02 -9.08 9.47
CA PRO A 102 -4.67 -10.45 9.10
C PRO A 102 -5.49 -11.48 9.86
N ALA A 103 -5.89 -11.16 11.10
CA ALA A 103 -6.75 -12.03 11.90
C ALA A 103 -8.11 -12.32 11.23
N VAL A 104 -8.69 -11.34 10.50
CA VAL A 104 -9.94 -11.56 9.76
C VAL A 104 -9.72 -12.54 8.61
N ALA A 105 -8.63 -12.36 7.86
CA ALA A 105 -8.28 -13.26 6.77
C ALA A 105 -7.96 -14.68 7.26
N PHE A 106 -7.22 -14.81 8.36
CA PHE A 106 -6.91 -16.11 8.96
C PHE A 106 -8.15 -16.79 9.53
N GLY A 107 -9.07 -16.03 10.16
CA GLY A 107 -10.36 -16.56 10.58
C GLY A 107 -11.17 -17.08 9.40
N PHE A 108 -11.29 -16.28 8.34
CA PHE A 108 -11.98 -16.69 7.11
C PHE A 108 -11.34 -17.95 6.48
N LEU A 109 -10.01 -17.98 6.39
CA LEU A 109 -9.26 -19.11 5.85
C LEU A 109 -9.44 -20.38 6.71
N ALA A 110 -9.41 -20.25 8.04
CA ALA A 110 -9.64 -21.35 8.96
C ALA A 110 -11.05 -21.94 8.79
N ALA A 111 -12.07 -21.08 8.59
CA ALA A 111 -13.42 -21.54 8.29
C ALA A 111 -13.47 -22.33 6.96
N LEU A 112 -12.83 -21.83 5.89
CA LEU A 112 -12.76 -22.55 4.62
C LEU A 112 -12.02 -23.89 4.75
N LEU A 113 -10.88 -23.92 5.44
CA LEU A 113 -10.13 -25.15 5.68
C LEU A 113 -10.96 -26.16 6.48
N ALA A 114 -11.72 -25.72 7.49
CA ALA A 114 -12.60 -26.59 8.25
C ALA A 114 -13.71 -27.19 7.38
N ILE A 115 -14.30 -26.39 6.48
CA ILE A 115 -15.33 -26.85 5.54
C ILE A 115 -14.76 -27.85 4.53
N PHE A 116 -13.61 -27.55 3.94
CA PHE A 116 -13.04 -28.42 2.91
C PHE A 116 -12.33 -29.65 3.47
N ALA A 117 -11.85 -29.60 4.71
CA ALA A 117 -11.29 -30.77 5.39
C ALA A 117 -12.30 -31.91 5.52
N SER A 118 -13.60 -31.61 5.65
CA SER A 118 -14.64 -32.66 5.68
C SER A 118 -14.95 -33.27 4.32
N SER A 119 -14.55 -32.65 3.21
CA SER A 119 -14.81 -33.13 1.84
C SER A 119 -13.60 -33.85 1.22
N VAL A 120 -12.53 -34.06 2.00
CA VAL A 120 -11.32 -34.75 1.53
C VAL A 120 -11.62 -36.23 1.32
N GLY A 121 -11.31 -36.74 0.12
CA GLY A 121 -11.49 -38.13 -0.26
C GLY A 121 -12.78 -38.41 -1.03
N GLU A 122 -13.56 -37.39 -1.37
CA GLU A 122 -14.76 -37.54 -2.21
C GLU A 122 -14.44 -37.81 -3.69
N VAL A 123 -13.30 -37.34 -4.20
CA VAL A 123 -12.90 -37.50 -5.61
C VAL A 123 -11.54 -38.18 -5.73
N ASP A 124 -10.46 -37.49 -5.33
CA ASP A 124 -9.09 -38.02 -5.33
C ASP A 124 -8.35 -37.40 -4.15
N LEU A 125 -7.91 -38.26 -3.22
CA LEU A 125 -7.20 -37.85 -2.02
C LEU A 125 -5.97 -36.97 -2.31
N SER A 126 -5.24 -37.26 -3.39
CA SER A 126 -4.03 -36.52 -3.76
C SER A 126 -4.40 -35.11 -4.20
N PHE A 127 -5.36 -35.00 -5.12
CA PHE A 127 -5.85 -33.73 -5.62
C PHE A 127 -6.43 -32.87 -4.49
N ASP A 128 -7.17 -33.50 -3.58
CA ASP A 128 -7.84 -32.81 -2.48
C ASP A 128 -6.82 -32.18 -1.51
N VAL A 129 -5.80 -32.97 -1.15
CA VAL A 129 -4.71 -32.53 -0.28
C VAL A 129 -3.89 -31.42 -0.92
N PHE A 130 -3.55 -31.52 -2.21
CA PHE A 130 -2.83 -30.45 -2.91
C PHE A 130 -3.63 -29.15 -2.96
N THR A 131 -4.93 -29.24 -3.17
CA THR A 131 -5.81 -28.06 -3.21
C THR A 131 -5.90 -27.40 -1.83
N LEU A 132 -6.04 -28.17 -0.75
CA LEU A 132 -6.00 -27.63 0.62
C LEU A 132 -4.65 -26.98 0.96
N LEU A 133 -3.54 -27.61 0.56
CA LEU A 133 -2.21 -27.07 0.76
C LEU A 133 -2.01 -25.76 -0.03
N SER A 134 -2.55 -25.68 -1.25
CA SER A 134 -2.54 -24.46 -2.06
C SER A 134 -3.31 -23.31 -1.40
N LEU A 135 -4.41 -23.61 -0.71
CA LEU A 135 -5.19 -22.62 0.03
C LEU A 135 -4.37 -22.08 1.22
N LEU A 136 -3.56 -22.92 1.86
CA LEU A 136 -2.67 -22.52 2.95
C LEU A 136 -1.53 -21.60 2.48
N LEU A 137 -1.06 -21.76 1.24
CA LEU A 137 -0.03 -20.89 0.64
C LEU A 137 -0.49 -19.42 0.49
N VAL A 138 -1.78 -19.15 0.63
CA VAL A 138 -2.30 -17.78 0.67
C VAL A 138 -1.80 -17.02 1.91
N ILE A 139 -1.49 -17.70 3.02
CA ILE A 139 -0.99 -17.08 4.25
C ILE A 139 0.33 -16.32 4.04
N PRO A 140 1.42 -16.96 3.58
CA PRO A 140 2.69 -16.25 3.38
C PRO A 140 2.56 -15.14 2.33
N LEU A 141 1.76 -15.36 1.29
CA LEU A 141 1.48 -14.36 0.26
C LEU A 141 0.79 -13.12 0.84
N LEU A 142 -0.27 -13.30 1.64
CA LEU A 142 -0.96 -12.21 2.32
C LEU A 142 -0.02 -11.43 3.23
N ILE A 143 0.80 -12.11 4.04
CA ILE A 143 1.75 -11.46 4.96
C ILE A 143 2.75 -10.60 4.17
N TYR A 144 3.33 -11.16 3.10
CA TYR A 144 4.28 -10.47 2.25
C TYR A 144 3.65 -9.23 1.59
N LEU A 145 2.52 -9.40 0.91
CA LEU A 145 1.83 -8.34 0.18
C LEU A 145 1.38 -7.22 1.12
N ARG A 146 0.85 -7.57 2.30
CA ARG A 146 0.42 -6.59 3.31
C ARG A 146 1.59 -5.79 3.86
N LYS A 147 2.75 -6.43 4.10
CA LYS A 147 3.95 -5.71 4.56
C LYS A 147 4.39 -4.68 3.53
N LYS A 148 4.44 -5.05 2.25
CA LYS A 148 4.79 -4.13 1.15
C LYS A 148 3.79 -2.98 1.01
N TYR A 149 2.50 -3.28 1.13
CA TYR A 149 1.45 -2.27 1.09
C TYR A 149 1.53 -1.27 2.25
N LEU A 150 1.80 -1.75 3.47
CA LEU A 150 1.96 -0.86 4.63
C LEU A 150 3.16 0.07 4.49
N ILE A 151 4.29 -0.44 3.98
CA ILE A 151 5.47 0.38 3.68
C ILE A 151 5.11 1.48 2.68
N LEU A 152 4.47 1.11 1.56
CA LEU A 152 4.09 2.07 0.53
C LEU A 152 3.11 3.14 1.06
N ARG A 153 2.15 2.74 1.88
CA ARG A 153 1.19 3.67 2.51
C ARG A 153 1.86 4.62 3.50
N GLN A 154 2.87 4.15 4.23
CA GLN A 154 3.65 5.00 5.13
C GLN A 154 4.44 6.03 4.34
N THR A 155 5.16 5.60 3.30
CA THR A 155 5.87 6.51 2.40
C THR A 155 4.95 7.57 1.79
N ASN A 156 3.74 7.21 1.36
CA ASN A 156 2.78 8.17 0.82
C ASN A 156 2.28 9.18 1.87
N LYS A 157 2.15 8.78 3.15
CA LYS A 157 1.77 9.71 4.22
C LYS A 157 2.90 10.66 4.56
N ASP A 158 4.12 10.15 4.61
CA ASP A 158 5.31 10.98 4.84
C ASP A 158 5.41 12.04 3.73
N ILE A 159 5.11 11.68 2.47
CA ILE A 159 5.00 12.63 1.35
C ILE A 159 3.90 13.67 1.59
N LEU A 160 2.72 13.26 2.08
CA LEU A 160 1.60 14.18 2.34
C LEU A 160 1.91 15.18 3.45
N ILE A 161 2.57 14.74 4.53
CA ILE A 161 2.98 15.61 5.65
C ILE A 161 4.02 16.63 5.16
N LEU A 162 4.98 16.19 4.35
CA LEU A 162 5.97 17.09 3.74
C LEU A 162 5.30 18.14 2.83
N GLN A 163 4.22 17.80 2.13
CA GLN A 163 3.44 18.75 1.33
C GLN A 163 2.73 19.80 2.21
N GLU A 164 2.07 19.36 3.28
CA GLU A 164 1.37 20.23 4.22
C GLU A 164 2.33 21.18 4.94
N GLU A 165 3.49 20.68 5.40
CA GLU A 165 4.55 21.49 6.02
C GLU A 165 5.19 22.47 5.03
N SER A 166 5.26 22.12 3.74
CA SER A 166 5.80 23.02 2.70
C SER A 166 4.81 24.12 2.26
N GLY A 167 3.54 24.06 2.68
CA GLY A 167 2.53 25.08 2.37
C GLY A 167 2.10 25.13 0.90
N ILE A 168 2.42 24.10 0.10
CA ILE A 168 2.14 24.07 -1.34
C ILE A 168 0.76 23.44 -1.55
N ALA A 169 -0.26 24.30 -1.57
CA ALA A 169 -1.62 23.89 -1.91
C ALA A 169 -1.77 23.60 -3.42
N ASP A 170 -2.55 22.55 -3.70
CA ASP A 170 -3.01 22.05 -5.00
C ASP A 170 -2.95 23.06 -6.16
N SER A 171 -1.86 22.99 -6.92
CA SER A 171 -1.93 23.23 -8.36
C SER A 171 -0.86 22.38 -9.04
N ASP A 172 -1.31 21.49 -9.92
CA ASP A 172 -0.52 20.61 -10.76
C ASP A 172 0.17 19.43 -10.05
N THR A 173 -0.35 18.21 -10.28
CA THR A 173 0.18 16.96 -9.70
C THR A 173 1.64 16.73 -10.08
N ILE A 174 2.07 17.26 -11.23
CA ILE A 174 3.47 17.23 -11.68
C ILE A 174 4.28 18.27 -10.90
N GLY A 175 3.75 19.49 -10.72
CA GLY A 175 4.37 20.55 -9.94
C GLY A 175 4.58 20.18 -8.47
N SER A 176 3.60 19.51 -7.85
CA SER A 176 3.71 19.04 -6.46
C SER A 176 4.71 17.88 -6.29
N LEU A 177 4.78 16.96 -7.27
CA LEU A 177 5.80 15.91 -7.30
C LEU A 177 7.21 16.48 -7.49
N LEU A 178 7.34 17.45 -8.40
CA LEU A 178 8.60 18.15 -8.69
C LEU A 178 9.07 18.93 -7.47
N SER A 179 8.17 19.69 -6.86
CA SER A 179 8.46 20.49 -5.68
C SER A 179 8.85 19.61 -4.50
N ASN A 180 8.15 18.50 -4.27
CA ASN A 180 8.55 17.54 -3.23
C ASN A 180 9.94 16.96 -3.48
N ARG A 181 10.31 16.70 -4.75
CA ARG A 181 11.64 16.20 -5.10
C ARG A 181 12.71 17.23 -4.81
N VAL A 182 12.46 18.48 -5.19
CA VAL A 182 13.37 19.62 -4.97
C VAL A 182 13.49 19.94 -3.46
N THR A 183 12.38 19.93 -2.72
CA THR A 183 12.37 20.09 -1.26
C THR A 183 13.14 18.97 -0.57
N LYS A 184 12.94 17.72 -1.00
CA LYS A 184 13.68 16.57 -0.47
C LYS A 184 15.18 16.71 -0.75
N LEU A 185 15.58 17.09 -1.98
CA LEU A 185 16.97 17.39 -2.31
C LEU A 185 17.52 18.50 -1.40
N GLY A 186 16.77 19.59 -1.22
CA GLY A 186 17.15 20.70 -0.36
C GLY A 186 17.40 20.28 1.09
N VAL A 187 16.51 19.46 1.68
CA VAL A 187 16.68 18.94 3.04
C VAL A 187 17.86 17.97 3.12
N THR A 188 17.96 17.03 2.16
CA THR A 188 19.01 16.02 2.12
C THR A 188 20.40 16.61 1.88
N VAL A 189 20.52 17.75 1.19
CA VAL A 189 21.79 18.46 0.99
C VAL A 189 22.12 19.40 2.16
N ARG A 190 21.12 20.07 2.73
CA ARG A 190 21.31 21.05 3.82
C ARG A 190 21.90 20.41 5.08
N GLN A 191 21.45 19.22 5.45
CA GLN A 191 21.92 18.54 6.67
C GLN A 191 23.41 18.16 6.61
N PRO A 192 23.91 17.49 5.55
CA PRO A 192 25.34 17.28 5.34
C PRO A 192 26.16 18.57 5.28
N LEU A 193 25.68 19.61 4.60
CA LEU A 193 26.39 20.90 4.56
C LEU A 193 26.50 21.55 5.93
N SER A 194 25.44 21.48 6.74
CA SER A 194 25.48 21.97 8.12
C SER A 194 26.49 21.20 8.96
N PHE A 195 26.57 19.87 8.79
CA PHE A 195 27.57 19.05 9.47
C PHE A 195 28.99 19.41 9.02
N ILE A 196 29.23 19.56 7.71
CA ILE A 196 30.53 19.96 7.17
C ILE A 196 30.94 21.33 7.70
N SER A 197 30.01 22.30 7.72
CA SER A 197 30.28 23.63 8.26
C SER A 197 30.66 23.57 9.73
N GLN A 198 29.91 22.84 10.57
CA GLN A 198 30.22 22.70 11.99
C GLN A 198 31.56 21.98 12.22
N ALA A 199 31.82 20.90 11.49
CA ALA A 199 33.07 20.16 11.57
C ALA A 199 34.27 21.01 11.10
N ALA A 200 34.08 21.88 10.11
CA ALA A 200 35.09 22.83 9.66
C ALA A 200 35.34 23.93 10.70
N THR A 201 34.30 24.45 11.35
CA THR A 201 34.43 25.40 12.47
C THR A 201 35.23 24.80 13.61
N VAL A 202 34.91 23.57 14.04
CA VAL A 202 35.65 22.86 15.10
C VAL A 202 37.12 22.66 14.71
N LEU A 203 37.41 22.33 13.45
CA LEU A 203 38.78 22.22 12.95
C LEU A 203 39.56 23.55 12.92
N LEU A 204 38.87 24.70 12.85
CA LEU A 204 39.49 26.02 12.76
C LEU A 204 39.61 26.72 14.12
N GLU A 205 38.70 26.43 15.06
CA GLU A 205 38.56 27.17 16.32
C GLU A 205 39.06 26.38 17.54
N GLU A 206 39.12 25.05 17.49
CA GLU A 206 39.55 24.21 18.61
C GLU A 206 40.97 23.65 18.42
N ASP A 207 41.72 23.54 19.53
CA ASP A 207 43.05 22.93 19.55
C ASP A 207 42.93 21.40 19.66
N LEU A 208 42.74 20.76 18.51
CA LEU A 208 42.47 19.33 18.39
C LEU A 208 43.75 18.50 18.35
N SER A 209 43.69 17.28 18.89
CA SER A 209 44.75 16.30 18.68
C SER A 209 44.90 15.96 17.18
N PRO A 210 46.11 15.66 16.66
CA PRO A 210 46.31 15.24 15.27
C PRO A 210 45.41 14.06 14.84
N LYS A 211 45.08 13.17 15.77
CA LYS A 211 44.15 12.05 15.51
C LYS A 211 42.71 12.50 15.35
N GLU A 212 42.27 13.46 16.17
CA GLU A 212 40.90 13.99 16.14
C GLU A 212 40.68 14.86 14.91
N ALA A 213 41.64 15.72 14.56
CA ALA A 213 41.62 16.49 13.32
C ALA A 213 41.51 15.59 12.09
N THR A 214 42.30 14.51 12.04
CA THR A 214 42.24 13.51 10.94
C THR A 214 40.87 12.84 10.86
N GLN A 215 40.22 12.57 12.01
CA GLN A 215 38.89 11.97 12.05
C GLN A 215 37.80 12.91 11.53
N TYR A 216 37.86 14.19 11.88
CA TYR A 216 36.94 15.20 11.34
C TYR A 216 37.12 15.38 9.83
N ILE A 217 38.36 15.48 9.34
CA ILE A 217 38.67 15.56 7.91
C ILE A 217 38.12 14.34 7.15
N LYS A 218 38.31 13.13 7.69
CA LYS A 218 37.79 11.89 7.09
C LYS A 218 36.26 11.92 7.03
N ARG A 219 35.59 12.33 8.11
CA ARG A 219 34.13 12.44 8.15
C ARG A 219 33.61 13.47 7.16
N ILE A 220 34.21 14.66 7.09
CA ILE A 220 33.87 15.69 6.09
C ILE A 220 33.98 15.13 4.68
N LYS A 221 35.08 14.45 4.36
CA LYS A 221 35.29 13.83 3.03
C LYS A 221 34.22 12.79 2.72
N THR A 222 33.92 11.88 3.64
CA THR A 222 32.88 10.86 3.46
C THR A 222 31.52 11.50 3.25
N THR A 223 31.10 12.41 4.15
CA THR A 223 29.83 13.12 4.06
C THR A 223 29.69 13.91 2.76
N ALA A 224 30.75 14.58 2.31
CA ALA A 224 30.76 15.31 1.04
C ALA A 224 30.63 14.37 -0.17
N THR A 225 31.29 13.20 -0.13
CA THR A 225 31.22 12.20 -1.21
C THR A 225 29.82 11.59 -1.30
N GLU A 226 29.24 11.17 -0.18
CA GLU A 226 27.88 10.63 -0.13
C GLU A 226 26.84 11.65 -0.59
N THR A 227 27.03 12.93 -0.26
CA THR A 227 26.15 14.02 -0.71
C THR A 227 26.27 14.24 -2.22
N LEU A 228 27.48 14.16 -2.78
CA LEU A 228 27.71 14.27 -4.22
C LEU A 228 27.10 13.08 -4.98
N ASP A 229 27.23 11.87 -4.47
CA ASP A 229 26.62 10.69 -5.08
C ASP A 229 25.09 10.81 -5.09
N TYR A 230 24.49 11.31 -4.00
CA TYR A 230 23.05 11.59 -3.96
C TYR A 230 22.61 12.65 -4.99
N ILE A 231 23.40 13.72 -5.16
CA ILE A 231 23.13 14.76 -6.18
C ILE A 231 23.23 14.15 -7.59
N ARG A 232 24.22 13.29 -7.85
CA ARG A 232 24.38 12.60 -9.14
C ARG A 232 23.24 11.65 -9.43
N ASP A 233 22.75 10.91 -8.43
CA ASP A 233 21.59 10.04 -8.56
C ASP A 233 20.31 10.85 -8.84
N PHE A 234 20.18 12.04 -8.24
CA PHE A 234 19.10 12.97 -8.54
C PHE A 234 19.19 13.51 -9.98
N GLU A 235 20.39 13.84 -10.45
CA GLU A 235 20.66 14.32 -11.81
C GLU A 235 20.59 13.21 -12.88
N GLY A 236 20.80 11.94 -12.53
CA GLY A 236 20.85 10.81 -13.47
C GLY A 236 19.49 10.25 -13.88
N ASP A 237 18.41 10.62 -13.19
CA ASP A 237 17.07 10.09 -13.42
C ASP A 237 16.38 10.83 -14.59
N THR A 238 16.59 10.33 -15.81
CA THR A 238 16.26 10.99 -17.10
C THR A 238 14.80 11.41 -17.25
N SER A 239 13.88 10.70 -16.61
CA SER A 239 12.44 10.97 -16.69
C SER A 239 12.00 12.24 -15.96
N ALA A 240 12.75 12.68 -14.94
CA ALA A 240 12.43 13.90 -14.18
C ALA A 240 13.15 15.14 -14.70
N ASN A 241 14.30 14.98 -15.35
CA ASN A 241 15.03 16.10 -15.96
C ASN A 241 14.32 16.68 -17.18
N GLU A 242 13.60 15.88 -17.96
CA GLU A 242 12.74 16.40 -19.04
C GLU A 242 11.60 17.25 -18.48
N VAL A 243 11.05 16.87 -17.31
CA VAL A 243 10.01 17.64 -16.62
C VAL A 243 10.58 18.92 -16.01
N LEU A 244 11.78 18.87 -15.39
CA LEU A 244 12.48 20.04 -14.85
C LEU A 244 12.83 21.07 -15.94
N LYS A 245 13.29 20.62 -17.11
CA LYS A 245 13.58 21.52 -18.25
C LYS A 245 12.34 22.26 -18.75
N ASN A 246 11.17 21.63 -18.68
CA ASN A 246 9.92 22.22 -19.18
C ASN A 246 9.19 23.05 -18.11
N ALA A 247 9.49 22.88 -16.82
CA ALA A 247 8.83 23.56 -15.70
C ALA A 247 9.55 24.82 -15.19
N VAL A 248 10.84 25.02 -15.53
CA VAL A 248 11.56 26.24 -15.17
C VAL A 248 11.41 27.26 -16.29
N PRO A 249 10.68 28.38 -16.10
CA PRO A 249 10.68 29.46 -17.09
C PRO A 249 12.11 29.99 -17.22
N THR A 250 12.59 30.05 -18.45
CA THR A 250 13.90 30.60 -18.79
C THR A 250 13.98 32.01 -18.19
N ILE A 251 14.81 32.18 -17.16
CA ILE A 251 15.11 33.51 -16.64
C ILE A 251 15.89 34.21 -17.75
N GLU A 252 15.20 35.06 -18.53
CA GLU A 252 15.86 36.00 -19.41
C GLU A 252 16.79 36.85 -18.54
N THR A 253 18.09 36.62 -18.71
CA THR A 253 19.16 37.47 -18.19
C THR A 253 19.01 38.84 -18.83
N LYS A 254 18.21 39.72 -18.20
CA LYS A 254 18.15 41.14 -18.54
C LYS A 254 19.57 41.70 -18.44
N GLN A 255 20.08 42.14 -19.59
CA GLN A 255 21.43 42.67 -19.74
C GLN A 255 21.72 43.74 -18.68
N ILE A 256 22.85 43.55 -18.00
CA ILE A 256 23.47 44.53 -17.11
C ILE A 256 23.82 45.76 -17.96
N LYS A 257 23.04 46.84 -17.84
CA LYS A 257 23.46 48.15 -18.35
C LYS A 257 24.62 48.64 -17.47
N THR A 258 25.78 48.70 -18.09
CA THR A 258 27.00 49.38 -17.64
C THR A 258 26.69 50.78 -17.12
N ILE A 259 26.88 50.99 -15.82
CA ILE A 259 26.88 52.32 -15.22
C ILE A 259 28.25 52.94 -15.51
N LYS A 260 28.26 54.04 -16.27
CA LYS A 260 29.43 54.89 -16.51
C LYS A 260 29.97 55.43 -15.19
N LYS A 261 31.28 55.31 -14.98
CA LYS A 261 32.05 56.04 -13.96
C LYS A 261 31.88 57.56 -14.15
N PRO A 262 31.64 58.34 -13.09
CA PRO A 262 31.88 59.77 -13.13
C PRO A 262 33.38 60.03 -12.88
N THR A 263 33.97 60.81 -13.79
CA THR A 263 35.19 61.61 -13.59
C THR A 263 34.96 62.71 -12.58
#